data_AF-A0A0F0HIP5-F1
#
_entry.id   AF-A0A0F0HIP5-F1
#
_cell.length_a   1.000
_cell.length_b   1.000
_cell.length_c   1.000
_cell.angle_alpha   90.00
_cell.angle_beta   90.00
_cell.angle_gamma   90.00
#
_symmetry.space_group_name_H-M   'P 1'
#
loop_
_entity.id
_entity.type
_entity.pdbx_description
1 polymer ?
#
loop_
_entity_poly.entity_id
_entity_poly.type
_entity_poly.pdbx_seq_one_letter_code
_entity_poly.pdbx_strand_id
1 'polypeptide(L)'
;VVPVLSDALRQAASQVPGVRYLDQRRVSYGHEVCAEWTSSPYEYTNGDVIDLSEKTRNGCDHEIGIPGVCMNMVRQSYHLRVAGYAGEARCLAQFYQLPGQQEAFCTLNQQNTTSVEPLTPGQPFPDKPEDGAWYQLTNTANGQALDLSGGGTYGDSTNGRGAITYPATGGLNQSFVLEAKAGGSYELDFSGNRNMCLDANAASTAPGTRLQQWGCNGGGNQHWIFKPGANGTYKLADSQDPTKVATASGQLDAQGNPMVVLAADTDAAGQLWQITKLGIVYLHG
;
A
#
# COMPACT_ATOMS: atom_id res chain seq x y z
N VAL A 1 -8.66 4.32 -10.81
CA VAL A 1 -10.07 4.79 -10.86
C VAL A 1 -10.96 4.23 -9.73
N VAL A 2 -10.70 3.02 -9.22
CA VAL A 2 -11.48 2.33 -8.16
C VAL A 2 -11.57 3.05 -6.80
N PRO A 3 -10.46 3.48 -6.17
CA PRO A 3 -10.54 4.06 -4.83
C PRO A 3 -11.28 5.39 -4.84
N VAL A 4 -11.03 6.23 -5.85
CA VAL A 4 -11.68 7.53 -6.03
C VAL A 4 -13.18 7.39 -6.26
N LEU A 5 -13.64 6.43 -7.09
CA LEU A 5 -15.07 6.17 -7.27
C LEU A 5 -15.71 5.66 -5.98
N SER A 6 -15.07 4.71 -5.30
CA SER A 6 -15.52 4.15 -4.03
C SER A 6 -15.62 5.22 -2.92
N ASP A 7 -14.62 6.11 -2.83
CA ASP A 7 -14.63 7.23 -1.88
C ASP A 7 -15.68 8.29 -2.25
N ALA A 8 -15.88 8.57 -3.54
CA ALA A 8 -16.95 9.45 -4.02
C ALA A 8 -18.35 8.86 -3.74
N LEU A 9 -18.52 7.55 -3.90
CA LEU A 9 -19.77 6.85 -3.56
C LEU A 9 -20.03 6.85 -2.06
N ARG A 10 -19.00 6.68 -1.22
CA ARG A 10 -19.10 6.84 0.23
C ARG A 10 -19.53 8.25 0.62
N GLN A 11 -18.88 9.26 0.03
CA GLN A 11 -19.21 10.67 0.27
C GLN A 11 -20.63 11.01 -0.20
N ALA A 12 -21.06 10.48 -1.34
CA ALA A 12 -22.43 10.66 -1.82
C ALA A 12 -23.45 9.97 -0.90
N ALA A 13 -23.17 8.74 -0.47
CA ALA A 13 -24.02 7.98 0.44
C ALA A 13 -24.23 8.69 1.78
N SER A 14 -23.17 9.29 2.36
CA SER A 14 -23.28 10.01 3.63
C SER A 14 -24.15 11.28 3.56
N GLN A 15 -24.40 11.80 2.35
CA GLN A 15 -25.23 12.99 2.12
C GLN A 15 -26.71 12.66 1.89
N VAL A 16 -27.08 11.38 1.72
CA VAL A 16 -28.45 10.96 1.41
C VAL A 16 -29.03 10.16 2.57
N PRO A 17 -30.03 10.70 3.31
CA PRO A 17 -30.66 9.99 4.42
C PRO A 17 -31.19 8.62 4.03
N GLY A 18 -30.81 7.59 4.79
CA GLY A 18 -31.24 6.20 4.58
C GLY A 18 -30.41 5.42 3.55
N VAL A 19 -29.46 6.05 2.86
CA VAL A 19 -28.47 5.36 2.03
C VAL A 19 -27.32 4.88 2.93
N ARG A 20 -26.91 3.63 2.74
CA ARG A 20 -25.83 2.98 3.49
C ARG A 20 -24.73 2.53 2.52
N TYR A 21 -23.48 2.57 2.97
CA TYR A 21 -22.33 2.30 2.11
C TYR A 21 -21.60 1.01 2.51
N LEU A 22 -21.43 0.09 1.56
CA LEU A 22 -20.66 -1.14 1.74
C LEU A 22 -19.37 -1.05 0.94
N ASP A 23 -18.23 -1.03 1.62
CA ASP A 23 -16.93 -1.03 0.98
C ASP A 23 -16.53 -2.46 0.59
N GLN A 24 -16.62 -2.73 -0.71
CA GLN A 24 -16.34 -4.04 -1.29
C GLN A 24 -14.92 -4.15 -1.88
N ARG A 25 -14.08 -3.12 -1.74
CA ARG A 25 -12.72 -3.08 -2.32
C ARG A 25 -11.83 -4.25 -1.88
N ARG A 26 -12.11 -4.80 -0.70
CA ARG A 26 -11.31 -5.85 -0.06
C ARG A 26 -11.80 -7.28 -0.35
N VAL A 27 -12.99 -7.46 -0.92
CA VAL A 27 -13.43 -8.77 -1.47
C VAL A 27 -13.00 -8.94 -2.92
N SER A 28 -12.64 -7.85 -3.60
CA SER A 28 -11.99 -7.83 -4.92
C SER A 28 -10.47 -7.94 -4.88
N TYR A 29 -9.85 -7.96 -3.70
CA TYR A 29 -8.40 -7.85 -3.59
C TYR A 29 -7.68 -9.09 -4.11
N GLY A 30 -6.82 -8.86 -5.11
CA GLY A 30 -5.66 -9.70 -5.41
C GLY A 30 -5.80 -10.75 -6.50
N HIS A 31 -6.88 -10.85 -7.28
CA HIS A 31 -6.94 -11.85 -8.36
C HIS A 31 -7.88 -11.46 -9.52
N GLU A 32 -7.39 -11.55 -10.77
CA GLU A 32 -8.22 -11.41 -11.98
C GLU A 32 -9.18 -12.59 -12.20
N VAL A 33 -10.16 -12.39 -13.07
CA VAL A 33 -11.25 -13.33 -13.44
C VAL A 33 -10.77 -14.75 -13.76
N CYS A 34 -9.55 -14.90 -14.26
CA CYS A 34 -9.01 -16.17 -14.76
C CYS A 34 -8.06 -16.88 -13.78
N ALA A 35 -7.86 -16.33 -12.58
CA ALA A 35 -6.80 -16.74 -11.67
C ALA A 35 -7.19 -17.82 -10.64
N GLU A 36 -8.35 -18.46 -10.81
CA GLU A 36 -8.98 -19.31 -9.79
C GLU A 36 -8.10 -20.50 -9.36
N TRP A 37 -7.13 -20.90 -10.19
CA TRP A 37 -6.29 -22.08 -9.98
C TRP A 37 -4.79 -21.85 -10.20
N THR A 38 -4.35 -20.60 -10.31
CA THR A 38 -2.93 -20.34 -10.58
C THR A 38 -2.20 -19.95 -9.30
N SER A 39 -1.00 -20.48 -9.14
CA SER A 39 -0.04 -20.03 -8.13
C SER A 39 0.77 -18.81 -8.63
N SER A 40 0.26 -18.12 -9.65
CA SER A 40 1.00 -17.06 -10.33
C SER A 40 0.97 -15.79 -9.48
N PRO A 41 2.12 -15.24 -9.07
CA PRO A 41 2.19 -13.93 -8.41
C PRO A 41 1.80 -12.77 -9.34
N TYR A 42 1.53 -13.05 -10.63
CA TYR A 42 1.26 -12.06 -11.68
C TYR A 42 -0.21 -11.83 -11.98
N GLU A 43 -1.13 -12.61 -11.40
CA GLU A 43 -2.56 -12.53 -11.71
C GLU A 43 -3.37 -11.70 -10.70
N TYR A 44 -2.70 -10.79 -9.98
CA TYR A 44 -3.31 -9.87 -9.03
C TYR A 44 -3.90 -8.66 -9.76
N THR A 45 -5.23 -8.50 -9.77
CA THR A 45 -5.87 -7.27 -10.25
C THR A 45 -5.52 -6.11 -9.34
N ASN A 46 -4.86 -5.09 -9.89
CA ASN A 46 -4.41 -3.90 -9.17
C ASN A 46 -4.92 -2.61 -9.84
N GLY A 47 -6.23 -2.49 -10.08
CA GLY A 47 -6.79 -1.33 -10.80
C GLY A 47 -6.24 -1.18 -12.23
N ASP A 48 -6.58 -0.10 -12.93
CA ASP A 48 -6.16 0.19 -14.32
C ASP A 48 -4.62 0.31 -14.47
N VAL A 49 -3.94 -0.81 -14.68
CA VAL A 49 -2.54 -0.92 -15.05
C VAL A 49 -2.46 -1.34 -16.52
N ILE A 50 -1.96 -0.45 -17.37
CA ILE A 50 -1.57 -0.79 -18.75
C ILE A 50 -0.08 -1.10 -18.73
N ASP A 51 0.27 -2.39 -18.70
CA ASP A 51 1.67 -2.83 -18.87
C ASP A 51 2.00 -2.94 -20.36
N LEU A 52 2.76 -1.96 -20.86
CA LEU A 52 3.22 -1.90 -22.25
C LEU A 52 4.50 -2.72 -22.51
N SER A 53 5.11 -3.28 -21.45
CA SER A 53 6.35 -4.08 -21.53
C SER A 53 6.10 -5.57 -21.78
N GLU A 54 4.90 -6.07 -21.44
CA GLU A 54 4.47 -7.45 -21.67
C GLU A 54 4.12 -7.70 -23.14
N LYS A 55 5.11 -8.10 -23.96
CA LYS A 55 4.92 -8.31 -25.42
C LYS A 55 4.71 -9.75 -25.87
N THR A 56 4.75 -10.76 -24.99
CA THR A 56 5.08 -12.13 -25.46
C THR A 56 4.31 -13.31 -24.88
N ARG A 57 3.48 -13.19 -23.83
CA ARG A 57 3.03 -14.44 -23.16
C ARG A 57 1.88 -15.18 -23.83
N ASN A 58 0.98 -14.51 -24.57
CA ASN A 58 -0.15 -15.16 -25.27
C ASN A 58 -0.46 -14.63 -26.70
N GLY A 59 0.34 -13.68 -27.22
CA GLY A 59 0.00 -13.00 -28.49
C GLY A 59 -1.12 -11.97 -28.34
N CYS A 60 -1.22 -11.08 -29.34
CA CYS A 60 -2.22 -10.01 -29.38
C CYS A 60 -3.51 -10.54 -30.04
N ASP A 61 -4.56 -10.80 -29.26
CA ASP A 61 -5.83 -11.25 -29.86
C ASP A 61 -6.52 -10.14 -30.68
N HIS A 62 -6.35 -8.87 -30.26
CA HIS A 62 -6.88 -7.70 -30.96
C HIS A 62 -6.16 -6.41 -30.53
N GLU A 63 -5.76 -5.55 -31.47
CA GLU A 63 -5.28 -4.19 -31.18
C GLU A 63 -6.48 -3.25 -31.00
N ILE A 64 -6.50 -2.46 -29.91
CA ILE A 64 -7.65 -1.60 -29.59
C ILE A 64 -7.62 -0.24 -30.29
N GLY A 65 -7.02 -0.16 -31.47
CA GLY A 65 -6.89 1.09 -32.23
C GLY A 65 -5.82 2.05 -31.71
N ILE A 66 -4.99 1.61 -30.75
CA ILE A 66 -3.76 2.31 -30.33
C ILE A 66 -2.58 1.42 -30.74
N PRO A 67 -1.66 1.91 -31.61
CA PRO A 67 -0.54 1.11 -32.11
C PRO A 67 0.31 0.52 -30.98
N GLY A 68 0.46 -0.81 -30.95
CA GLY A 68 1.24 -1.51 -29.94
C GLY A 68 0.52 -1.77 -28.61
N VAL A 69 -0.77 -1.43 -28.49
CA VAL A 69 -1.60 -1.71 -27.31
C VAL A 69 -2.63 -2.80 -27.64
N CYS A 70 -2.46 -3.95 -27.00
CA CYS A 70 -3.32 -5.12 -27.18
C CYS A 70 -4.46 -5.15 -26.16
N MET A 71 -5.59 -5.74 -26.53
CA MET A 71 -6.75 -5.93 -25.65
C MET A 71 -6.37 -6.56 -24.30
N ASN A 72 -5.44 -7.52 -24.29
CA ASN A 72 -4.99 -8.19 -23.07
C ASN A 72 -4.14 -7.28 -22.15
N MET A 73 -3.55 -6.19 -22.69
CA MET A 73 -2.90 -5.12 -21.90
C MET A 73 -3.91 -4.17 -21.25
N VAL A 74 -5.20 -4.33 -21.58
CA VAL A 74 -6.32 -3.45 -21.20
C VAL A 74 -7.47 -4.24 -20.55
N ARG A 75 -7.35 -5.58 -20.47
CA ARG A 75 -8.34 -6.46 -19.82
C ARG A 75 -8.22 -6.33 -18.30
N GLN A 76 -8.73 -5.25 -17.76
CA GLN A 76 -9.03 -5.15 -16.33
C GLN A 76 -10.51 -4.84 -16.17
N SER A 77 -11.30 -5.84 -16.52
CA SER A 77 -12.72 -5.83 -16.17
C SER A 77 -12.87 -6.14 -14.69
N TYR A 78 -13.68 -5.33 -14.01
CA TYR A 78 -14.10 -5.39 -12.61
C TYR A 78 -14.88 -6.66 -12.21
N HIS A 79 -14.58 -7.78 -12.83
CA HIS A 79 -15.26 -9.03 -12.56
C HIS A 79 -14.49 -9.74 -11.45
N LEU A 80 -15.17 -9.95 -10.33
CA LEU A 80 -14.64 -10.74 -9.23
C LEU A 80 -14.38 -12.17 -9.71
N ARG A 81 -13.40 -12.87 -9.14
CA ARG A 81 -13.34 -14.34 -9.26
C ARG A 81 -14.56 -14.97 -8.57
N VAL A 82 -14.82 -16.26 -8.78
CA VAL A 82 -15.94 -16.98 -8.10
C VAL A 82 -15.92 -16.77 -6.58
N ALA A 83 -14.75 -16.87 -5.95
CA ALA A 83 -14.59 -16.58 -4.51
C ALA A 83 -14.83 -15.11 -4.14
N GLY A 84 -14.53 -14.17 -5.04
CA GLY A 84 -14.84 -12.75 -4.86
C GLY A 84 -16.34 -12.48 -4.98
N TYR A 85 -17.03 -13.06 -5.97
CA TYR A 85 -18.50 -12.97 -6.10
C TYR A 85 -19.22 -13.62 -4.92
N ALA A 86 -18.77 -14.81 -4.51
CA ALA A 86 -19.26 -15.47 -3.31
C ALA A 86 -18.99 -14.62 -2.06
N GLY A 87 -17.85 -13.93 -2.04
CA GLY A 87 -17.46 -13.06 -0.95
C GLY A 87 -18.31 -11.80 -0.86
N GLU A 88 -18.57 -11.17 -1.99
CA GLU A 88 -19.45 -10.03 -2.14
C GLU A 88 -20.88 -10.37 -1.70
N ALA A 89 -21.43 -11.48 -2.19
CA ALA A 89 -22.77 -11.93 -1.83
C ALA A 89 -22.91 -12.18 -0.31
N ARG A 90 -21.89 -12.79 0.31
CA ARG A 90 -21.87 -13.01 1.77
C ARG A 90 -21.74 -11.70 2.54
N CYS A 91 -20.86 -10.80 2.12
CA CYS A 91 -20.67 -9.50 2.75
C CYS A 91 -21.95 -8.65 2.68
N LEU A 92 -22.61 -8.63 1.51
CA LEU A 92 -23.88 -7.95 1.30
C LEU A 92 -24.99 -8.54 2.18
N ALA A 93 -25.07 -9.87 2.29
CA ALA A 93 -26.05 -10.54 3.14
C ALA A 93 -25.86 -10.19 4.64
N GLN A 94 -24.62 -10.14 5.12
CA GLN A 94 -24.31 -9.72 6.50
C GLN A 94 -24.67 -8.24 6.73
N PHE A 95 -24.35 -7.36 5.78
CA PHE A 95 -24.65 -5.93 5.89
C PHE A 95 -26.16 -5.65 5.89
N TYR A 96 -26.92 -6.42 5.10
CA TYR A 96 -28.37 -6.33 5.04
C TYR A 96 -29.03 -6.63 6.40
N GLN A 97 -28.48 -7.59 7.15
CA GLN A 97 -28.99 -7.98 8.48
C GLN A 97 -28.66 -6.96 9.60
N LEU A 98 -27.86 -5.93 9.30
CA LEU A 98 -27.45 -4.89 10.25
C LEU A 98 -28.05 -3.53 9.87
N PRO A 99 -29.37 -3.29 10.08
CA PRO A 99 -30.05 -2.09 9.62
C PRO A 99 -29.53 -0.79 10.26
N GLY A 100 -28.93 -0.86 11.45
CA GLY A 100 -28.30 0.28 12.11
C GLY A 100 -26.88 0.60 11.64
N GLN A 101 -26.29 -0.26 10.81
CA GLN A 101 -24.92 -0.10 10.34
C GLN A 101 -24.89 0.78 9.08
N GLN A 102 -24.43 2.04 9.22
CA GLN A 102 -24.40 3.01 8.12
C GLN A 102 -23.32 2.71 7.07
N GLU A 103 -22.20 2.16 7.53
CA GLU A 103 -21.07 1.79 6.68
C GLU A 103 -20.47 0.47 7.14
N ALA A 104 -19.88 -0.35 6.25
CA ALA A 104 -19.17 -1.58 6.62
C ALA A 104 -18.18 -2.03 5.53
N PHE A 105 -17.31 -3.00 5.86
CA PHE A 105 -16.46 -3.68 4.88
C PHE A 105 -16.23 -5.15 5.24
N CYS A 106 -15.78 -5.94 4.28
CA CYS A 106 -15.31 -7.32 4.48
C CYS A 106 -14.04 -7.60 3.68
N THR A 107 -13.22 -8.53 4.14
CA THR A 107 -12.01 -9.03 3.45
C THR A 107 -12.16 -10.51 3.11
N LEU A 108 -11.46 -11.00 2.09
CA LEU A 108 -11.17 -12.43 2.00
C LEU A 108 -10.04 -12.79 2.97
N ASN A 109 -10.13 -13.96 3.59
CA ASN A 109 -9.11 -14.54 4.43
C ASN A 109 -7.83 -14.70 3.60
N GLN A 110 -6.74 -14.11 4.05
CA GLN A 110 -5.50 -14.07 3.28
C GLN A 110 -4.75 -15.41 3.25
N GLN A 111 -5.05 -16.34 4.16
CA GLN A 111 -4.40 -17.65 4.23
C GLN A 111 -4.97 -18.64 3.21
N ASN A 112 -6.29 -18.59 2.99
CA ASN A 112 -6.98 -19.52 2.11
C ASN A 112 -7.61 -18.85 0.88
N THR A 113 -7.56 -17.53 0.81
CA THR A 113 -8.05 -16.66 -0.28
C THR A 113 -9.52 -16.88 -0.68
N THR A 114 -10.29 -17.64 0.09
CA THR A 114 -11.62 -18.15 -0.31
C THR A 114 -12.71 -17.93 0.74
N SER A 115 -12.38 -17.86 2.03
CA SER A 115 -13.36 -17.55 3.08
C SER A 115 -13.46 -16.05 3.32
N VAL A 116 -14.66 -15.52 3.55
CA VAL A 116 -14.89 -14.12 3.94
C VAL A 116 -14.68 -13.96 5.43
N GLU A 117 -13.89 -12.97 5.83
CA GLU A 117 -13.78 -12.55 7.23
C GLU A 117 -15.08 -11.86 7.69
N PRO A 118 -15.45 -11.96 8.98
CA PRO A 118 -16.66 -11.32 9.50
C PRO A 118 -16.75 -9.83 9.17
N LEU A 119 -17.97 -9.37 8.84
CA LEU A 119 -18.23 -7.96 8.53
C LEU A 119 -17.74 -7.04 9.64
N THR A 120 -16.90 -6.08 9.26
CA THR A 120 -16.36 -5.09 10.18
C THR A 120 -17.19 -3.80 10.07
N PRO A 121 -17.75 -3.28 11.19
CA PRO A 121 -18.44 -2.00 11.21
C PRO A 121 -17.55 -0.91 10.60
N GLY A 122 -18.13 -0.13 9.68
CA GLY A 122 -17.50 1.03 9.08
C GLY A 122 -17.28 2.08 10.14
N GLN A 123 -16.05 2.16 10.61
CA GLN A 123 -15.56 3.33 11.31
C GLN A 123 -15.18 4.37 10.22
N PRO A 124 -15.25 5.69 10.52
CA PRO A 124 -14.32 6.62 9.89
C PRO A 124 -12.94 5.96 9.96
N PHE A 125 -12.17 6.00 8.88
CA PHE A 125 -10.84 5.38 8.81
C PHE A 125 -10.17 5.56 10.18
N PRO A 126 -9.95 4.50 10.99
CA PRO A 126 -9.12 4.68 12.15
C PRO A 126 -7.76 5.09 11.59
N ASP A 127 -7.10 5.99 12.28
CA ASP A 127 -5.86 6.69 11.92
C ASP A 127 -4.69 5.71 11.61
N LYS A 128 -4.82 4.87 10.59
CA LYS A 128 -3.86 3.83 10.24
C LYS A 128 -3.99 3.44 8.76
N PRO A 129 -2.88 3.09 8.11
CA PRO A 129 -2.90 2.72 6.70
C PRO A 129 -3.67 1.42 6.42
N GLU A 130 -4.15 1.29 5.18
CA GLU A 130 -4.81 0.08 4.70
C GLU A 130 -3.78 -0.98 4.32
N ASP A 131 -4.02 -2.19 4.84
CA ASP A 131 -3.24 -3.37 4.52
C ASP A 131 -3.27 -3.69 3.01
N GLY A 132 -2.11 -3.99 2.44
CA GLY A 132 -1.93 -4.33 1.03
C GLY A 132 -2.08 -3.17 0.04
N ALA A 133 -2.30 -1.94 0.53
CA ALA A 133 -2.40 -0.76 -0.32
C ALA A 133 -1.05 -0.06 -0.52
N TRP A 134 -0.92 0.65 -1.65
CA TRP A 134 0.28 1.36 -2.05
C TRP A 134 0.27 2.78 -1.52
N TYR A 135 1.41 3.22 -1.01
CA TYR A 135 1.57 4.49 -0.36
C TYR A 135 2.85 5.19 -0.79
N GLN A 136 2.77 6.51 -0.87
CA GLN A 136 3.92 7.39 -0.79
C GLN A 136 3.88 8.09 0.57
N LEU A 137 5.05 8.21 1.19
CA LEU A 137 5.21 8.89 2.47
C LEU A 137 5.99 10.18 2.21
N THR A 138 5.37 11.34 2.42
CA THR A 138 5.99 12.65 2.20
C THR A 138 6.32 13.29 3.54
N ASN A 139 7.58 13.63 3.76
CA ASN A 139 8.02 14.26 5.00
C ASN A 139 7.54 15.72 5.08
N THR A 140 7.01 16.14 6.22
CA THR A 140 6.47 17.49 6.35
C THR A 140 7.53 18.59 6.53
N ALA A 141 8.75 18.26 6.94
CA ALA A 141 9.80 19.27 7.10
C ALA A 141 10.34 19.79 5.77
N ASN A 142 10.41 18.94 4.74
CA ASN A 142 11.04 19.28 3.46
C ASN A 142 10.15 18.99 2.23
N GLY A 143 8.97 18.39 2.41
CA GLY A 143 8.05 18.08 1.32
C GLY A 143 8.52 16.97 0.37
N GLN A 144 9.58 16.24 0.75
CA GLN A 144 10.17 15.18 -0.06
C GLN A 144 9.63 13.80 0.32
N ALA A 145 9.63 12.87 -0.62
CA ALA A 145 9.17 11.51 -0.40
C ALA A 145 10.25 10.68 0.32
N LEU A 146 9.82 9.73 1.16
CA LEU A 146 10.64 8.60 1.57
C LEU A 146 11.09 7.87 0.32
N ASP A 147 12.40 7.73 0.17
CA ASP A 147 13.04 7.23 -1.04
C ASP A 147 14.15 6.26 -0.65
N LEU A 148 14.25 5.14 -1.33
CA LEU A 148 15.41 4.26 -1.22
C LEU A 148 16.50 4.77 -2.19
N SER A 149 17.69 5.07 -1.65
CA SER A 149 18.79 5.68 -2.40
C SER A 149 19.21 4.84 -3.61
N GLY A 150 19.56 5.47 -4.72
CA GLY A 150 20.07 4.80 -5.92
C GLY A 150 19.00 4.43 -6.97
N GLY A 151 17.74 4.83 -6.76
CA GLY A 151 16.63 4.47 -7.65
C GLY A 151 16.24 3.00 -7.51
N GLY A 152 15.07 2.61 -8.03
CA GLY A 152 14.60 1.24 -7.94
C GLY A 152 13.88 0.82 -9.22
N THR A 153 14.34 -0.28 -9.81
CA THR A 153 13.61 -0.97 -10.88
C THR A 153 12.76 -2.07 -10.29
N TYR A 154 11.82 -2.58 -11.08
CA TYR A 154 11.13 -3.81 -10.75
C TYR A 154 12.14 -4.94 -10.51
N GLY A 155 11.93 -5.73 -9.45
CA GLY A 155 12.79 -6.82 -9.03
C GLY A 155 14.04 -6.44 -8.23
N ASP A 156 14.29 -5.16 -7.94
CA ASP A 156 15.50 -4.76 -7.18
C ASP A 156 15.53 -5.40 -5.79
N SER A 157 16.54 -6.24 -5.54
CA SER A 157 16.76 -6.96 -4.29
C SER A 157 18.02 -6.50 -3.54
N THR A 158 18.50 -5.28 -3.81
CA THR A 158 19.76 -4.78 -3.26
C THR A 158 19.61 -4.41 -1.78
N ASN A 159 20.25 -5.20 -0.92
CA ASN A 159 20.37 -4.93 0.51
C ASN A 159 21.25 -3.69 0.80
N GLY A 160 20.88 -2.93 1.82
CA GLY A 160 21.69 -1.83 2.35
C GLY A 160 21.51 -0.49 1.62
N ARG A 161 20.61 -0.41 0.63
CA ARG A 161 20.20 0.87 0.05
C ARG A 161 19.56 1.70 1.15
N GLY A 162 20.07 2.87 1.45
CA GLY A 162 19.52 3.63 2.57
C GLY A 162 18.22 4.32 2.22
N ALA A 163 17.35 4.44 3.20
CA ALA A 163 16.25 5.37 3.15
C ALA A 163 16.78 6.81 3.29
N ILE A 164 16.33 7.66 2.38
CA ILE A 164 16.59 9.08 2.30
C ILE A 164 15.26 9.81 2.07
N THR A 165 15.27 11.13 2.11
CA THR A 165 14.18 11.91 1.50
C THR A 165 14.65 12.48 0.17
N TYR A 166 13.82 12.36 -0.86
CA TYR A 166 14.13 12.82 -2.22
C TYR A 166 12.90 13.45 -2.87
N PRO A 167 13.04 14.42 -3.82
CA PRO A 167 11.89 14.95 -4.56
C PRO A 167 11.03 13.84 -5.15
N ALA A 168 9.70 13.99 -5.07
CA ALA A 168 8.78 12.99 -5.60
C ALA A 168 8.94 12.87 -7.12
N THR A 169 9.36 11.69 -7.58
CA THR A 169 9.61 11.35 -8.98
C THR A 169 8.55 10.41 -9.55
N GLY A 170 7.78 9.74 -8.69
CA GLY A 170 6.87 8.66 -9.08
C GLY A 170 7.59 7.32 -9.32
N GLY A 171 8.90 7.26 -9.09
CA GLY A 171 9.67 6.02 -9.20
C GLY A 171 9.22 4.98 -8.18
N LEU A 172 9.43 3.70 -8.51
CA LEU A 172 9.08 2.59 -7.63
C LEU A 172 9.73 2.74 -6.25
N ASN A 173 10.99 3.23 -6.19
CA ASN A 173 11.79 3.54 -4.98
C ASN A 173 11.17 4.52 -3.98
N GLN A 174 10.02 5.11 -4.31
CA GLN A 174 9.28 6.05 -3.46
C GLN A 174 7.85 5.57 -3.14
N SER A 175 7.58 4.31 -3.44
CA SER A 175 6.31 3.67 -3.24
C SER A 175 6.49 2.43 -2.35
N PHE A 176 5.57 2.27 -1.42
CA PHE A 176 5.61 1.22 -0.42
C PHE A 176 4.24 0.57 -0.29
N VAL A 177 4.21 -0.75 -0.20
CA VAL A 177 3.01 -1.46 0.17
C VAL A 177 3.05 -1.72 1.67
N LEU A 178 1.97 -1.38 2.35
CA LEU A 178 1.88 -1.55 3.79
C LEU A 178 1.20 -2.88 4.11
N GLU A 179 1.96 -3.84 4.63
CA GLU A 179 1.42 -5.12 5.07
C GLU A 179 1.18 -5.14 6.57
N ALA A 180 -0.05 -5.35 7.00
CA ALA A 180 -0.39 -5.48 8.41
C ALA A 180 0.26 -6.73 9.02
N LYS A 181 0.95 -6.54 10.14
CA LYS A 181 1.57 -7.61 10.93
C LYS A 181 0.89 -7.72 12.30
N ALA A 182 1.22 -8.79 13.02
CA ALA A 182 0.71 -8.99 14.38
C ALA A 182 1.07 -7.81 15.30
N GLY A 183 0.22 -7.52 16.28
CA GLY A 183 0.44 -6.41 17.21
C GLY A 183 0.12 -5.02 16.65
N GLY A 184 -0.47 -4.94 15.45
CA GLY A 184 -0.92 -3.67 14.86
C GLY A 184 0.19 -2.84 14.22
N SER A 185 1.37 -3.43 14.02
CA SER A 185 2.45 -2.88 13.21
C SER A 185 2.27 -3.22 11.74
N TYR A 186 3.07 -2.59 10.89
CA TYR A 186 3.08 -2.79 9.45
C TYR A 186 4.51 -3.02 8.97
N GLU A 187 4.66 -3.88 7.98
CA GLU A 187 5.86 -3.94 7.16
C GLU A 187 5.69 -2.99 5.97
N LEU A 188 6.77 -2.28 5.62
CA LEU A 188 6.81 -1.37 4.47
C LEU A 188 7.55 -2.08 3.35
N ASP A 189 6.79 -2.78 2.52
CA ASP A 189 7.34 -3.53 1.40
C ASP A 189 7.65 -2.59 0.25
N PHE A 190 8.75 -2.86 -0.40
CA PHE A 190 9.16 -2.08 -1.53
C PHE A 190 8.30 -2.39 -2.77
N SER A 191 7.72 -1.36 -3.37
CA SER A 191 6.89 -1.50 -4.57
C SER A 191 7.59 -2.14 -5.76
N GLY A 192 8.90 -1.92 -5.91
CA GLY A 192 9.68 -2.59 -6.95
C GLY A 192 9.95 -4.06 -6.65
N ASN A 193 9.93 -4.48 -5.39
CA ASN A 193 10.11 -5.88 -4.98
C ASN A 193 9.54 -6.13 -3.58
N ARG A 194 8.40 -6.82 -3.51
CA ARG A 194 7.66 -7.10 -2.27
C ARG A 194 8.39 -7.97 -1.25
N ASN A 195 9.54 -8.53 -1.61
CA ASN A 195 10.41 -9.27 -0.67
C ASN A 195 11.50 -8.37 -0.05
N MET A 196 11.46 -7.07 -0.28
CA MET A 196 12.37 -6.08 0.31
C MET A 196 11.59 -5.09 1.16
N CYS A 197 12.09 -4.79 2.35
CA CYS A 197 11.38 -4.08 3.39
C CYS A 197 12.18 -2.88 3.92
N LEU A 198 11.47 -1.89 4.47
CA LEU A 198 12.09 -0.85 5.28
C LEU A 198 12.60 -1.45 6.60
N ASP A 199 13.90 -1.33 6.84
CA ASP A 199 14.65 -2.03 7.86
C ASP A 199 15.46 -1.04 8.71
N ALA A 200 15.38 -1.13 10.03
CA ALA A 200 16.33 -0.47 10.93
C ALA A 200 17.63 -1.29 10.99
N ASN A 201 18.73 -0.68 10.56
CA ASN A 201 19.98 -1.39 10.32
C ASN A 201 20.48 -2.13 11.56
N ALA A 202 20.90 -3.38 11.34
CA ALA A 202 21.39 -4.30 12.37
C ALA A 202 20.41 -4.52 13.54
N ALA A 203 19.11 -4.31 13.33
CA ALA A 203 18.07 -4.36 14.36
C ALA A 203 18.35 -3.45 15.57
N SER A 204 19.06 -2.35 15.35
CA SER A 204 19.44 -1.40 16.38
C SER A 204 18.35 -0.35 16.61
N THR A 205 17.93 -0.17 17.86
CA THR A 205 16.99 0.90 18.27
C THR A 205 17.70 2.19 18.71
N ALA A 206 19.02 2.28 18.56
CA ALA A 206 19.77 3.47 18.94
C ALA A 206 19.38 4.70 18.09
N PRO A 207 19.28 5.91 18.67
CA PRO A 207 19.15 7.13 17.89
C PRO A 207 20.29 7.27 16.89
N GLY A 208 19.97 7.61 15.64
CA GLY A 208 20.90 7.66 14.52
C GLY A 208 21.02 6.34 13.74
N THR A 209 20.36 5.25 14.15
CA THR A 209 20.30 4.04 13.32
C THR A 209 19.70 4.40 11.95
N ARG A 210 20.46 4.20 10.88
CA ARG A 210 20.01 4.41 9.51
C ARG A 210 18.92 3.40 9.15
N LEU A 211 17.86 3.87 8.47
CA LEU A 211 16.89 2.98 7.83
C LEU A 211 17.35 2.61 6.43
N GLN A 212 17.04 1.40 5.98
CA GLN A 212 17.52 0.85 4.72
C GLN A 212 16.52 -0.12 4.09
N GLN A 213 16.77 -0.49 2.84
CA GLN A 213 16.18 -1.63 2.18
C GLN A 213 16.91 -2.90 2.64
N TRP A 214 16.15 -3.88 3.11
CA TRP A 214 16.70 -5.20 3.41
C TRP A 214 15.69 -6.29 3.08
N GLY A 215 16.16 -7.50 2.80
CA GLY A 215 15.28 -8.64 2.57
C GLY A 215 14.34 -8.85 3.75
N CYS A 216 13.05 -8.93 3.47
CA CYS A 216 12.02 -9.13 4.49
C CYS A 216 12.28 -10.47 5.21
N ASN A 217 12.37 -10.43 6.53
CA ASN A 217 12.73 -11.58 7.36
C ASN A 217 11.84 -11.74 8.60
N GLY A 218 10.83 -10.87 8.77
CA GLY A 218 9.89 -10.90 9.89
C GLY A 218 10.48 -10.39 11.22
N GLY A 219 11.68 -9.82 11.20
CA GLY A 219 12.31 -9.19 12.34
C GLY A 219 11.56 -7.92 12.76
N GLY A 220 11.51 -7.65 14.08
CA GLY A 220 10.82 -6.46 14.60
C GLY A 220 11.38 -5.13 14.07
N ASN A 221 12.64 -5.11 13.62
CA ASN A 221 13.29 -3.98 12.99
C ASN A 221 12.76 -3.65 11.58
N GLN A 222 11.86 -4.49 11.05
CA GLN A 222 11.16 -4.27 9.77
C GLN A 222 9.67 -3.97 9.97
N HIS A 223 9.23 -3.87 11.23
CA HIS A 223 7.85 -3.62 11.60
C HIS A 223 7.69 -2.24 12.22
N TRP A 224 6.68 -1.51 11.75
CA TRP A 224 6.48 -0.09 12.01
C TRP A 224 5.08 0.18 12.55
N ILE A 225 4.99 0.87 13.67
CA ILE A 225 3.74 1.31 14.27
C ILE A 225 3.45 2.72 13.76
N PHE A 226 2.37 2.88 13.01
CA PHE A 226 1.90 4.19 12.58
C PHE A 226 1.18 4.88 13.74
N LYS A 227 1.80 5.94 14.26
CA LYS A 227 1.22 6.79 15.30
C LYS A 227 0.63 8.05 14.69
N PRO A 228 -0.59 8.47 15.07
CA PRO A 228 -1.14 9.75 14.62
C PRO A 228 -0.23 10.91 15.02
N GLY A 229 0.00 11.82 14.07
CA GLY A 229 0.63 13.11 14.27
C GLY A 229 -0.38 14.25 14.10
N ALA A 230 0.12 15.50 14.09
CA ALA A 230 -0.72 16.67 13.84
C ALA A 230 -1.25 16.70 12.39
N ASN A 231 -2.41 17.31 12.17
CA ASN A 231 -2.96 17.61 10.83
C ASN A 231 -3.07 16.40 9.88
N GLY A 232 -3.41 15.21 10.39
CA GLY A 232 -3.59 14.01 9.56
C GLY A 232 -2.29 13.36 9.07
N THR A 233 -1.16 13.72 9.68
CA THR A 233 0.15 13.09 9.44
C THR A 233 0.38 11.90 10.36
N TYR A 234 1.45 11.16 10.12
CA TYR A 234 1.82 9.99 10.88
C TYR A 234 3.30 9.98 11.25
N LYS A 235 3.62 9.34 12.37
CA LYS A 235 4.98 8.95 12.74
C LYS A 235 5.12 7.44 12.55
N LEU A 236 6.26 6.99 12.04
CA LEU A 236 6.58 5.57 11.89
C LEU A 236 7.46 5.16 13.06
N ALA A 237 6.87 4.60 14.11
CA ALA A 237 7.59 4.14 15.27
C ALA A 237 8.13 2.73 15.05
N ASP A 238 9.37 2.47 15.45
CA ASP A 238 9.96 1.13 15.42
C ASP A 238 9.21 0.20 16.39
N SER A 239 8.84 -1.01 15.96
CA SER A 239 8.07 -1.92 16.82
C SER A 239 8.86 -2.47 18.01
N GLN A 240 10.20 -2.50 17.93
CA GLN A 240 11.08 -2.97 19.00
C GLN A 240 11.26 -1.89 20.09
N ASP A 241 11.28 -0.62 19.69
CA ASP A 241 11.26 0.52 20.60
C ASP A 241 10.36 1.63 20.04
N PRO A 242 9.06 1.63 20.42
CA PRO A 242 8.11 2.63 19.92
C PRO A 242 8.43 4.07 20.33
N THR A 243 9.41 4.31 21.20
CA THR A 243 9.89 5.67 21.50
C THR A 243 10.81 6.24 20.42
N LYS A 244 11.19 5.42 19.44
CA LYS A 244 12.01 5.80 18.29
C LYS A 244 11.17 5.82 17.02
N VAL A 245 11.30 6.89 16.26
CA VAL A 245 10.52 7.11 15.04
C VAL A 245 11.43 7.41 13.84
N ALA A 246 11.01 6.97 12.66
CA ALA A 246 11.65 7.29 11.40
C ALA A 246 11.65 8.81 11.17
N THR A 247 12.84 9.39 11.08
CA THR A 247 13.07 10.82 11.08
C THR A 247 13.92 11.20 9.87
N ALA A 248 13.43 12.10 9.02
CA ALA A 248 14.24 12.81 8.05
C ALA A 248 15.23 13.70 8.82
N SER A 249 16.47 13.24 8.91
CA SER A 249 17.51 13.89 9.71
C SER A 249 18.25 14.95 8.91
N GLY A 250 18.97 15.83 9.60
CA GLY A 250 19.93 16.73 8.94
C GLY A 250 21.22 16.05 8.48
N GLN A 251 21.39 14.74 8.72
CA GLN A 251 22.53 13.99 8.19
C GLN A 251 22.31 13.73 6.70
N LEU A 252 23.35 13.93 5.91
CA LEU A 252 23.28 13.75 4.46
C LEU A 252 24.02 12.48 4.04
N ASP A 253 23.51 11.81 3.00
CA ASP A 253 24.26 10.77 2.31
C ASP A 253 25.41 11.38 1.48
N ALA A 254 26.18 10.53 0.79
CA ALA A 254 27.30 10.97 -0.04
C ALA A 254 26.88 11.83 -1.25
N GLN A 255 25.58 11.87 -1.56
CA GLN A 255 24.99 12.62 -2.65
C GLN A 255 24.28 13.90 -2.16
N GLY A 256 24.31 14.18 -0.86
CA GLY A 256 23.70 15.37 -0.26
C GLY A 256 22.22 15.23 0.06
N ASN A 257 21.66 14.02 0.05
CA ASN A 257 20.26 13.78 0.36
C ASN A 257 20.07 13.56 1.87
N PRO A 258 19.04 14.15 2.51
CA PRO A 258 18.74 13.91 3.91
C PRO A 258 18.45 12.42 4.17
N MET A 259 19.15 11.84 5.14
CA MET A 259 19.00 10.44 5.53
C MET A 259 17.83 10.26 6.48
N VAL A 260 17.13 9.13 6.34
CA VAL A 260 16.10 8.71 7.30
C VAL A 260 16.72 7.80 8.35
N VAL A 261 16.58 8.18 9.61
CA VAL A 261 17.15 7.49 10.77
C VAL A 261 16.12 7.32 11.87
N LEU A 262 16.36 6.40 12.80
CA LEU A 262 15.63 6.38 14.06
C LEU A 262 16.06 7.55 14.95
N ALA A 263 15.11 8.29 15.50
CA ALA A 263 15.37 9.30 16.53
C ALA A 263 14.28 9.24 17.61
N ALA A 264 14.54 9.81 18.79
CA ALA A 264 13.53 9.92 19.83
C ALA A 264 12.31 10.70 19.32
N ASP A 265 11.11 10.23 19.65
CA ASP A 265 9.84 10.88 19.29
C ASP A 265 9.73 12.25 19.99
N THR A 266 9.75 13.32 19.19
CA THR A 266 9.68 14.72 19.64
C THR A 266 8.56 15.51 18.93
N ASP A 267 7.75 14.85 18.11
CA ASP A 267 6.75 15.48 17.23
C ASP A 267 7.32 16.56 16.29
N ALA A 268 8.63 16.53 16.03
CA ALA A 268 9.25 17.46 15.09
C ALA A 268 8.76 17.19 13.67
N ALA A 269 8.68 18.23 12.82
CA ALA A 269 8.21 18.11 11.43
C ALA A 269 8.97 17.03 10.62
N GLY A 270 10.25 16.80 10.92
CA GLY A 270 11.06 15.75 10.29
C GLY A 270 10.61 14.33 10.62
N GLN A 271 9.73 14.15 11.60
CA GLN A 271 9.17 12.87 12.06
C GLN A 271 7.74 12.64 11.56
N LEU A 272 7.12 13.69 11.02
CA LEU A 272 5.75 13.66 10.54
C LEU A 272 5.74 13.39 9.04
N TRP A 273 4.98 12.38 8.64
CA TRP A 273 4.84 11.90 7.28
C TRP A 273 3.38 12.01 6.85
N GLN A 274 3.14 12.74 5.77
CA GLN A 274 1.88 12.67 5.05
C GLN A 274 1.86 11.35 4.28
N ILE A 275 0.87 10.50 4.57
CA ILE A 275 0.68 9.25 3.87
C ILE A 275 -0.35 9.46 2.77
N THR A 276 0.08 9.29 1.53
CA THR A 276 -0.79 9.42 0.36
C THR A 276 -1.01 8.05 -0.24
N LYS A 277 -2.26 7.58 -0.22
CA LYS A 277 -2.63 6.34 -0.92
C LYS A 277 -2.49 6.57 -2.41
N LEU A 278 -1.68 5.75 -3.06
CA LEU A 278 -1.50 5.78 -4.50
C LEU A 278 -2.62 4.97 -5.14
N GLY A 279 -3.50 5.63 -5.91
CA GLY A 279 -4.32 4.95 -6.90
C GLY A 279 -3.42 4.71 -8.11
N ILE A 280 -3.22 3.47 -8.55
CA ILE A 280 -2.25 3.22 -9.61
C ILE A 280 -2.69 3.96 -10.89
N VAL A 281 -1.82 4.85 -11.36
CA VAL A 281 -1.75 5.33 -12.74
C VAL A 281 -0.25 5.32 -13.07
N TYR A 282 0.21 4.28 -13.76
CA TYR A 282 1.47 4.36 -14.48
C TYR A 282 1.19 5.07 -15.80
N LEU A 283 1.53 6.35 -15.90
CA LEU A 283 1.81 6.97 -17.19
C LEU A 283 3.33 7.07 -17.29
N HIS A 284 3.95 6.01 -17.82
CA HIS A 284 5.25 6.16 -18.47
C HIS A 284 4.99 6.46 -19.96
N GLY A 285 5.83 7.36 -20.49
CA GLY A 285 5.64 8.07 -21.77
C GLY A 285 5.44 7.23 -23.01
#